data_AF-A0A516R0X5-F1
#
_entry.id   AF-A0A516R0X5-F1
#
_cell.length_a   1.000
_cell.length_b   1.000
_cell.length_c   1.000
_cell.angle_alpha   90.00
_cell.angle_beta   90.00
_cell.angle_gamma   90.00
#
_symmetry.space_group_name_H-M   'P 1'
#
loop_
_entity.id
_entity.type
_entity.pdbx_description
1 polymer ?
#
loop_
_entity_poly.entity_id
_entity_poly.type
_entity_poly.pdbx_seq_one_letter_code
_entity_poly.pdbx_strand_id
1 'polypeptide(L)'
;MNEDPSGPVVLPTESGTRRAFPDAALLRMATTSRRDGTFDGAWWPRSRNLAAQLPGLIRALTDKLGAVTRIGLDAGAWDVHLHSMAVDGHLVRIDWSEVEDHTMLVTRGQQDIFSFLMLPPHADGTAAHAAMTLAVRDGNSASAAEILAATGIAVR
;
A
#
# COMPACT_ATOMS: atom_id res chain seq x y z
N MET A 1 -52.06 -17.26 38.68
CA MET A 1 -50.87 -17.92 38.10
C MET A 1 -50.81 -17.40 36.68
N ASN A 2 -50.13 -16.27 36.49
CA ASN A 2 -50.04 -15.53 35.22
C ASN A 2 -48.68 -15.84 34.62
N GLU A 3 -48.64 -16.34 33.40
CA GLU A 3 -47.41 -16.46 32.63
C GLU A 3 -47.45 -15.49 31.44
N ASP A 4 -46.59 -14.48 31.50
CA ASP A 4 -45.84 -14.01 30.34
C ASP A 4 -44.40 -13.80 30.81
N PRO A 5 -43.42 -14.32 30.06
CA PRO A 5 -42.28 -13.47 29.78
C PRO A 5 -41.92 -13.49 28.30
N SER A 6 -42.26 -12.39 27.64
CA SER A 6 -41.35 -11.58 26.82
C SER A 6 -40.42 -12.39 25.93
N GLY A 7 -40.87 -12.60 24.68
CA GLY A 7 -40.04 -13.06 23.58
C GLY A 7 -38.80 -12.17 23.40
N PRO A 8 -37.70 -12.71 22.85
CA PRO A 8 -36.44 -11.99 22.79
C PRO A 8 -36.57 -10.76 21.89
N VAL A 9 -36.28 -9.60 22.48
CA VAL A 9 -36.02 -8.34 21.80
C VAL A 9 -34.82 -8.55 20.86
N VAL A 10 -35.09 -8.57 19.55
CA VAL A 10 -34.05 -8.47 18.52
C VAL A 10 -33.88 -6.99 18.19
N LEU A 11 -32.87 -6.37 18.80
CA LEU A 11 -32.35 -5.05 18.43
C LEU A 11 -30.90 -5.22 17.95
N PRO A 12 -30.45 -4.28 17.11
CA PRO A 12 -29.78 -4.58 15.84
C PRO A 12 -28.43 -5.24 16.07
N THR A 13 -28.12 -6.25 15.26
CA THR A 13 -26.73 -6.54 14.93
C THR A 13 -26.20 -5.31 14.20
N GLU A 14 -25.65 -4.39 14.99
CA GLU A 14 -24.62 -3.47 14.57
C GLU A 14 -23.61 -4.36 13.85
N SER A 15 -23.75 -4.40 12.53
CA SER A 15 -22.84 -5.09 11.65
C SER A 15 -21.57 -4.30 11.80
N GLY A 16 -20.78 -4.66 12.83
CA GLY A 16 -19.60 -3.96 13.24
C GLY A 16 -18.84 -3.70 11.96
N THR A 17 -18.77 -2.41 11.61
CA THR A 17 -18.24 -1.94 10.34
C THR A 17 -16.98 -2.75 10.12
N ARG A 18 -17.05 -3.72 9.20
CA ARG A 18 -15.87 -4.39 8.71
C ARG A 18 -15.16 -3.24 8.05
N ARG A 19 -14.25 -2.63 8.80
CA ARG A 19 -13.36 -1.58 8.35
C ARG A 19 -12.49 -2.31 7.34
N ALA A 20 -13.04 -2.43 6.14
CA ALA A 20 -12.36 -2.94 4.99
C ALA A 20 -11.26 -1.93 4.76
N PHE A 21 -10.12 -2.19 5.38
CA PHE A 21 -8.88 -1.90 4.70
C PHE A 21 -8.98 -2.74 3.43
N PRO A 22 -9.08 -2.13 2.23
CA PRO A 22 -8.97 -2.92 1.03
C PRO A 22 -7.61 -3.60 1.10
N ASP A 23 -7.66 -4.92 1.02
CA ASP A 23 -6.63 -5.93 1.16
C ASP A 23 -5.50 -5.75 0.11
N ALA A 24 -4.81 -4.60 0.07
CA ALA A 24 -3.98 -4.19 -1.08
C ALA A 24 -2.61 -3.58 -0.71
N ALA A 25 -2.26 -3.53 0.57
CA ALA A 25 -0.95 -3.03 0.99
C ALA A 25 -0.45 -3.80 2.22
N LEU A 26 0.64 -4.56 2.05
CA LEU A 26 1.45 -5.04 3.16
C LEU A 26 2.57 -4.02 3.38
N LEU A 27 2.31 -3.07 4.27
CA LEU A 27 3.37 -2.24 4.82
C LEU A 27 4.24 -3.13 5.71
N ARG A 28 5.56 -3.17 5.48
CA ARG A 28 6.43 -3.70 6.54
C ARG A 28 6.39 -2.71 7.70
N MET A 29 5.74 -3.10 8.79
CA MET A 29 5.89 -2.47 10.09
C MET A 29 7.21 -2.93 10.70
N ALA A 30 8.33 -2.54 10.11
CA ALA A 30 9.61 -2.61 10.77
C ALA A 30 10.29 -1.27 10.52
N THR A 31 9.92 -0.28 11.33
CA THR A 31 10.84 0.79 11.70
C THR A 31 11.92 0.19 12.61
N THR A 32 12.63 -0.85 12.15
CA THR A 32 13.95 -1.09 12.69
C THR A 32 14.71 0.16 12.33
N SER A 33 15.33 0.83 13.30
CA SER A 33 16.02 2.11 13.10
C SER A 33 17.24 2.01 12.15
N ARG A 34 17.35 0.91 11.40
CA ARG A 34 18.39 0.57 10.46
C ARG A 34 17.72 0.16 9.14
N ARG A 35 17.58 1.11 8.22
CA ARG A 35 17.15 0.88 6.83
C ARG A 35 18.33 0.30 6.04
N ASP A 36 18.65 -0.97 6.27
CA ASP A 36 19.78 -1.65 5.63
C ASP A 36 19.40 -2.45 4.38
N GLY A 37 18.12 -2.47 4.01
CA GLY A 37 17.59 -3.07 2.77
C GLY A 37 17.17 -2.04 1.71
N THR A 38 16.98 -2.50 0.47
CA THR A 38 16.59 -1.67 -0.68
C THR A 38 15.19 -1.06 -0.54
N PHE A 39 14.26 -1.78 0.10
CA PHE A 39 12.86 -1.37 0.24
C PHE A 39 12.43 -1.28 1.70
N ASP A 40 11.85 -0.14 2.07
CA ASP A 40 11.20 0.09 3.36
C ASP A 40 9.80 -0.54 3.43
N GLY A 41 9.19 -0.80 2.27
CA GLY A 41 7.85 -1.34 2.18
C GLY A 41 7.56 -2.06 0.86
N ALA A 42 6.35 -2.59 0.74
CA ALA A 42 5.84 -3.08 -0.53
C ALA A 42 4.37 -2.69 -0.69
N TRP A 43 3.93 -2.53 -1.93
CA TRP A 43 2.56 -2.18 -2.26
C TRP A 43 2.08 -2.98 -3.47
N TRP A 44 0.92 -3.61 -3.33
CA TRP A 44 0.30 -4.37 -4.40
C TRP A 44 -1.04 -3.74 -4.79
N PRO A 45 -1.04 -2.74 -5.71
CA PRO A 45 -2.27 -2.14 -6.19
C PRO A 45 -3.17 -3.20 -6.84
N ARG A 46 -4.48 -3.13 -6.61
CA ARG A 46 -5.43 -4.09 -7.20
C ARG A 46 -5.92 -3.69 -8.60
N SER A 47 -5.60 -2.46 -9.05
CA SER A 47 -6.00 -1.92 -10.34
C SER A 47 -5.08 -0.77 -10.76
N ARG A 48 -5.07 -0.42 -12.04
CA ARG A 48 -4.39 0.77 -12.59
C ARG A 48 -5.16 2.08 -12.43
N ASN A 49 -6.30 2.06 -11.74
CA ASN A 49 -7.06 3.26 -11.38
C ASN A 49 -6.43 3.94 -10.15
N LEU A 50 -5.59 4.94 -10.40
CA LEU A 50 -4.86 5.68 -9.37
C LEU A 50 -5.80 6.33 -8.33
N ALA A 51 -6.90 6.93 -8.78
CA ALA A 51 -7.86 7.63 -7.92
C ALA A 51 -8.56 6.69 -6.93
N ALA A 52 -8.71 5.41 -7.29
CA ALA A 52 -9.27 4.40 -6.40
C ALA A 52 -8.24 3.84 -5.40
N GLN A 53 -6.96 3.77 -5.78
CA GLN A 53 -5.93 3.11 -4.99
C GLN A 53 -5.20 4.06 -4.02
N LEU A 54 -4.84 5.28 -4.47
CA LEU A 54 -4.02 6.20 -3.68
C LEU A 54 -4.65 6.70 -2.37
N PRO A 55 -5.96 7.04 -2.29
CA PRO A 55 -6.51 7.58 -1.04
C PRO A 55 -6.37 6.61 0.14
N GLY A 56 -6.57 5.31 -0.10
CA GLY A 56 -6.41 4.28 0.94
C GLY A 56 -4.96 4.12 1.37
N LEU A 57 -4.03 4.10 0.40
CA LEU A 57 -2.60 4.02 0.67
C LEU A 57 -2.10 5.24 1.44
N ILE A 58 -2.45 6.46 1.02
CA ILE A 58 -2.02 7.71 1.67
C ILE A 58 -2.48 7.75 3.13
N ARG A 59 -3.71 7.32 3.41
CA ARG A 59 -4.21 7.21 4.79
C ARG A 59 -3.38 6.24 5.63
N ALA A 60 -3.10 5.05 5.09
CA ALA A 60 -2.31 4.03 5.78
C ALA A 60 -0.86 4.48 6.03
N LEU A 61 -0.24 5.13 5.04
CA LEU A 61 1.10 5.71 5.17
C LEU A 61 1.11 6.86 6.17
N THR A 62 0.09 7.73 6.15
CA THR A 62 0.01 8.87 7.08
C THR A 62 -0.16 8.43 8.53
N ASP A 63 -0.96 7.39 8.77
CA ASP A 63 -1.13 6.79 10.11
C ASP A 63 0.19 6.22 10.67
N LYS A 64 1.06 5.70 9.80
CA LYS A 64 2.27 4.95 10.20
C LYS A 64 3.54 5.78 10.15
N LEU A 65 3.66 6.63 9.15
CA LEU A 65 4.84 7.44 8.86
C LEU A 65 4.63 8.91 9.25
N GLY A 66 3.40 9.36 9.47
CA GLY A 66 3.06 10.79 9.57
C GLY A 66 2.81 11.43 8.21
N ALA A 67 2.60 12.75 8.17
CA ALA A 67 2.14 13.46 6.98
C ALA A 67 3.02 13.21 5.74
N VAL A 68 2.45 12.54 4.75
CA VAL A 68 3.05 12.32 3.42
C VAL A 68 2.89 13.59 2.58
N THR A 69 3.96 14.04 1.95
CA THR A 69 3.97 15.27 1.13
C THR A 69 4.14 14.98 -0.37
N ARG A 70 4.78 13.86 -0.72
CA ARG A 70 5.07 13.48 -2.11
C ARG A 70 5.02 11.96 -2.29
N ILE A 71 4.52 11.51 -3.43
CA ILE A 71 4.60 10.12 -3.89
C ILE A 71 5.14 10.10 -5.32
N GLY A 72 6.27 9.43 -5.54
CA GLY A 72 6.81 9.12 -6.86
C GLY A 72 6.31 7.75 -7.33
N LEU A 73 5.82 7.66 -8.57
CA LEU A 73 5.26 6.47 -9.19
C LEU A 73 5.79 6.30 -10.61
N ASP A 74 5.86 5.06 -11.08
CA ASP A 74 6.12 4.75 -12.49
C ASP A 74 4.94 5.17 -13.37
N ALA A 75 5.21 5.91 -14.44
CA ALA A 75 4.17 6.46 -15.32
C ALA A 75 3.33 5.37 -16.02
N GLY A 76 3.96 4.38 -16.65
CA GLY A 76 3.24 3.35 -17.41
C GLY A 76 2.54 2.29 -16.53
N ALA A 77 2.67 2.38 -15.21
CA ALA A 77 1.90 1.56 -14.28
C ALA A 77 0.44 2.02 -14.12
N TRP A 78 0.08 3.24 -14.55
CA TRP A 78 -1.23 3.87 -14.27
C TRP A 78 -1.96 4.39 -15.51
N ASP A 79 -3.28 4.30 -15.50
CA ASP A 79 -4.11 4.73 -16.64
C ASP A 79 -4.28 6.25 -16.72
N VAL A 80 -4.16 6.94 -15.58
CA VAL A 80 -4.39 8.39 -15.46
C VAL A 80 -3.30 9.00 -14.59
N HIS A 81 -2.77 10.12 -15.07
CA HIS A 81 -1.74 10.89 -14.38
C HIS A 81 -2.39 12.08 -13.67
N LEU A 82 -2.25 12.12 -12.35
CA LEU A 82 -2.60 13.26 -11.50
C LEU A 82 -1.31 13.93 -11.03
N HIS A 83 -1.32 15.26 -10.86
CA HIS A 83 -0.18 15.99 -10.31
C HIS A 83 -0.23 16.09 -8.77
N SER A 84 -1.42 15.94 -8.21
CA SER A 84 -1.63 15.97 -6.76
C SER A 84 -2.99 15.38 -6.39
N MET A 85 -3.14 15.03 -5.11
CA MET A 85 -4.39 14.53 -4.54
C MET A 85 -4.55 15.05 -3.12
N ALA A 86 -5.75 15.56 -2.80
CA ALA A 86 -6.10 15.92 -1.43
C ALA A 86 -6.70 14.70 -0.71
N VAL A 87 -6.10 14.31 0.41
CA VAL A 87 -6.59 13.22 1.27
C VAL A 87 -6.67 13.74 2.70
N ASP A 88 -7.86 13.69 3.31
CA ASP A 88 -8.10 14.20 4.67
C ASP A 88 -7.58 15.62 4.91
N GLY A 89 -7.77 16.51 3.94
CA GLY A 89 -7.30 17.91 4.02
C GLY A 89 -5.81 18.12 3.76
N HIS A 90 -5.05 17.06 3.47
CA HIS A 90 -3.62 17.14 3.15
C HIS A 90 -3.40 16.97 1.64
N LEU A 91 -2.69 17.92 1.03
CA LEU A 91 -2.32 17.83 -0.38
C LEU A 91 -1.04 17.01 -0.54
N VAL A 92 -1.14 15.88 -1.25
CA VAL A 92 -0.01 15.03 -1.61
C VAL A 92 0.35 15.31 -3.07
N ARG A 93 1.61 15.63 -3.34
CA ARG A 93 2.13 15.76 -4.72
C ARG A 93 2.41 14.39 -5.30
N ILE A 94 2.11 14.22 -6.59
CA ILE A 94 2.37 12.98 -7.32
C ILE A 94 3.36 13.29 -8.43
N ASP A 95 4.42 12.50 -8.47
CA ASP A 95 5.51 12.66 -9.43
C ASP A 95 5.69 11.37 -10.21
N TRP A 96 6.02 11.53 -11.48
CA TRP A 96 6.00 10.47 -12.46
C TRP A 96 7.42 10.15 -12.91
N SER A 97 7.78 8.87 -12.87
CA SER A 97 9.05 8.33 -13.35
C SER A 97 8.84 7.60 -14.67
N GLU A 98 9.72 7.83 -15.64
CA GLU A 98 9.74 7.10 -16.92
C GLU A 98 10.63 5.85 -16.87
N VAL A 99 11.32 5.59 -15.73
CA VAL A 99 12.29 4.49 -15.60
C VAL A 99 11.60 3.12 -15.43
N GLU A 100 10.33 3.10 -14.99
CA GLU A 100 9.51 1.90 -14.80
C GLU A 100 10.18 0.78 -14.00
N ASP A 101 10.86 1.14 -12.91
CA ASP A 101 11.67 0.22 -12.12
C ASP A 101 10.88 -0.50 -11.01
N HIS A 102 9.56 -0.37 -11.01
CA HIS A 102 8.65 -0.97 -10.04
C HIS A 102 8.93 -0.48 -8.62
N THR A 103 9.39 0.77 -8.49
CA THR A 103 9.65 1.43 -7.21
C THR A 103 8.71 2.62 -7.01
N MET A 104 8.03 2.64 -5.87
CA MET A 104 7.32 3.82 -5.38
C MET A 104 8.17 4.51 -4.33
N LEU A 105 8.30 5.84 -4.44
CA LEU A 105 8.97 6.66 -3.44
C LEU A 105 7.96 7.48 -2.65
N VAL A 106 8.03 7.43 -1.33
CA VAL A 106 7.16 8.22 -0.43
C VAL A 106 8.03 9.21 0.31
N THR A 107 7.72 10.50 0.21
CA THR A 107 8.43 11.55 0.96
C THR A 107 7.55 12.09 2.08
N ARG A 108 8.14 12.24 3.27
CA ARG A 108 7.59 12.94 4.41
C ARG A 108 8.49 14.12 4.79
N GLY A 109 7.89 15.20 5.30
CA GLY A 109 8.62 16.33 5.91
C GLY A 109 9.70 16.93 4.98
N GLN A 110 10.85 17.28 5.55
CA GLN A 110 12.02 17.83 4.84
C GLN A 110 12.89 16.70 4.25
N GLN A 111 12.30 15.88 3.38
CA GLN A 111 13.00 14.85 2.58
C GLN A 111 13.35 13.53 3.29
N ASP A 112 12.51 13.08 4.23
CA ASP A 112 12.58 11.70 4.70
C ASP A 112 11.90 10.80 3.66
N ILE A 113 12.69 10.06 2.88
CA ILE A 113 12.24 9.26 1.72
C ILE A 113 12.18 7.79 2.11
N PHE A 114 11.11 7.13 1.69
CA PHE A 114 10.86 5.71 1.88
C PHE A 114 10.67 5.06 0.51
N SER A 115 11.36 3.96 0.23
CA SER A 115 11.22 3.17 -0.99
C SER A 115 10.27 1.99 -0.79
N PHE A 116 9.42 1.74 -1.78
CA PHE A 116 8.44 0.65 -1.76
C PHE A 116 8.54 -0.16 -3.05
N LEU A 117 8.59 -1.48 -2.93
CA LEU A 117 8.38 -2.36 -4.07
C LEU A 117 6.93 -2.21 -4.53
N MET A 118 6.70 -1.85 -5.79
CA MET A 118 5.38 -1.85 -6.41
C MET A 118 5.17 -3.12 -7.21
N LEU A 119 4.13 -3.90 -6.88
CA LEU A 119 3.83 -5.13 -7.58
C LEU A 119 2.83 -4.88 -8.73
N PRO A 120 2.96 -5.59 -9.87
CA PRO A 120 1.95 -5.54 -10.92
C PRO A 120 0.56 -5.96 -10.39
N PRO A 121 -0.52 -5.28 -10.79
CA PRO A 121 -1.86 -5.55 -10.25
C PRO A 121 -2.40 -6.95 -10.60
N HIS A 122 -1.85 -7.57 -11.65
CA HIS A 122 -2.23 -8.89 -12.13
C HIS A 122 -1.36 -10.02 -11.57
N ALA A 123 -0.41 -9.72 -10.67
CA ALA A 123 0.41 -10.74 -10.03
C ALA A 123 -0.48 -11.77 -9.31
N ASP A 124 -0.08 -13.05 -9.36
CA ASP A 124 -0.73 -14.09 -8.58
C ASP A 124 -0.62 -13.78 -7.07
N GLY A 125 -1.65 -14.14 -6.29
CA GLY A 125 -1.69 -13.84 -4.87
C GLY A 125 -0.54 -14.46 -4.09
N THR A 126 -0.21 -15.73 -4.33
CA THR A 126 0.88 -16.40 -3.62
C THR A 126 2.22 -15.79 -3.99
N ALA A 127 2.44 -15.53 -5.28
CA ALA A 127 3.65 -14.86 -5.76
C ALA A 127 3.80 -13.44 -5.18
N ALA A 128 2.71 -12.66 -5.16
CA ALA A 128 2.69 -11.32 -4.62
C ALA A 128 3.05 -11.28 -3.12
N HIS A 129 2.46 -12.16 -2.32
CA HIS A 129 2.79 -12.25 -0.90
C HIS A 129 4.24 -12.66 -0.66
N ALA A 130 4.77 -13.59 -1.48
CA ALA A 130 6.18 -13.97 -1.44
C ALA A 130 7.11 -12.80 -1.77
N ALA A 131 6.79 -12.03 -2.82
CA ALA A 131 7.54 -10.85 -3.24
C ALA A 131 7.53 -9.77 -2.18
N MET A 132 6.36 -9.43 -1.65
CA MET A 132 6.23 -8.47 -0.54
C MET A 132 7.05 -8.96 0.66
N THR A 133 6.96 -10.23 1.05
CA THR A 133 7.73 -10.78 2.17
C THR A 133 9.23 -10.65 1.93
N LEU A 134 9.71 -10.98 0.72
CA LEU A 134 11.11 -10.92 0.33
C LEU A 134 11.64 -9.49 0.32
N ALA A 135 10.90 -8.57 -0.32
CA ALA A 135 11.31 -7.19 -0.56
C ALA A 135 11.81 -6.51 0.71
N VAL A 136 11.04 -6.68 1.76
CA VAL A 136 11.25 -5.92 2.98
C VAL A 136 12.22 -6.62 3.95
N ARG A 137 12.78 -7.81 3.61
CA ARG A 137 13.65 -8.62 4.51
C ARG A 137 14.86 -7.79 4.96
N ASP A 138 15.23 -7.91 6.23
CA ASP A 138 16.38 -7.16 6.77
C ASP A 138 17.65 -7.47 5.96
N GLY A 139 18.39 -6.43 5.58
CA GLY A 139 19.57 -6.54 4.73
C GLY A 139 19.32 -7.03 3.29
N ASN A 140 18.06 -7.13 2.83
CA ASN A 140 17.79 -7.47 1.43
C ASN A 140 18.14 -6.30 0.51
N SER A 141 19.20 -6.45 -0.26
CA SER A 141 19.66 -5.45 -1.23
C SER A 141 19.19 -5.71 -2.67
N ALA A 142 18.33 -6.70 -2.90
CA ALA A 142 17.82 -7.01 -4.23
C ALA A 142 16.97 -5.87 -4.82
N SER A 143 17.11 -5.63 -6.11
CA SER A 143 16.27 -4.73 -6.89
C SER A 143 14.84 -5.27 -7.05
N ALA A 144 13.91 -4.41 -7.47
CA ALA A 144 12.53 -4.82 -7.74
C ALA A 144 12.47 -5.95 -8.78
N ALA A 145 13.20 -5.81 -9.89
CA ALA A 145 13.24 -6.82 -10.94
C ALA A 145 13.72 -8.18 -10.44
N GLU A 146 14.75 -8.21 -9.59
CA GLU A 146 15.26 -9.46 -8.99
C GLU A 146 14.23 -10.10 -8.05
N ILE A 147 13.55 -9.30 -7.22
CA ILE A 147 12.51 -9.81 -6.30
C ILE A 147 11.32 -10.39 -7.06
N LEU A 148 10.86 -9.68 -8.09
CA LEU A 148 9.73 -10.12 -8.93
C LEU A 148 10.08 -11.39 -9.69
N ALA A 149 11.27 -11.45 -10.30
CA ALA A 149 11.75 -12.65 -10.99
C ALA A 149 11.88 -13.85 -10.04
N ALA A 150 12.48 -13.65 -8.85
CA ALA A 150 12.67 -14.71 -7.86
C ALA A 150 11.36 -15.31 -7.32
N THR A 151 10.26 -14.57 -7.45
CA THR A 151 8.93 -14.97 -6.98
C THR A 151 7.98 -15.34 -8.12
N GLY A 152 8.47 -15.38 -9.36
CA GLY A 152 7.71 -15.81 -10.54
C GLY A 152 6.73 -14.77 -11.06
N ILE A 153 6.92 -13.48 -10.74
CA ILE A 153 6.11 -12.39 -11.26
C ILE A 153 6.77 -11.85 -12.54
N ALA A 154 6.04 -11.91 -13.65
CA ALA A 154 6.48 -11.30 -14.89
C ALA A 154 6.30 -9.77 -14.84
N VAL A 155 7.36 -9.04 -15.15
CA VAL A 155 7.30 -7.61 -15.48
C VAL A 155 6.97 -7.49 -16.97
N ARG A 156 6.03 -6.61 -17.32
CA ARG A 156 5.57 -6.43 -18.70
C ARG A 156 6.09 -5.11 -19.25
#